data_AF-A0A6G8NNX9-F1
#
_entry.id   AF-A0A6G8NNX9-F1
#
_cell.length_a   1.000
_cell.length_b   1.000
_cell.length_c   1.000
_cell.angle_alpha   90.00
_cell.angle_beta   90.00
_cell.angle_gamma   90.00
#
_symmetry.space_group_name_H-M   'P 1'
#
loop_
_entity.id
_entity.type
_entity.pdbx_description
1 polymer ?
#
loop_
_entity_poly.entity_id
_entity_poly.type
_entity_poly.pdbx_seq_one_letter_code
_entity_poly.pdbx_strand_id
1 'polypeptide(L)'
;MHHWAAYPPRFEVDAVMLAEYSQYRELAGLYAWQETAANILSWSERRIDLLAERALGSIELTRGEPKDYKQIALYDPEFEQWHFVPYAGRSNTRVE
;
A
#
# COMPACT_ATOMS: atom_id res chain seq x y z
N MET A 1 13.71 -33.01 -1.25
CA MET A 1 13.19 -31.99 -2.18
C MET A 1 12.23 -31.12 -1.39
N HIS A 2 12.68 -29.94 -0.95
CA HIS A 2 11.86 -29.02 -0.17
C HIS A 2 11.04 -28.14 -1.12
N HIS A 3 9.73 -28.39 -1.16
CA HIS A 3 8.69 -27.55 -1.75
C HIS A 3 8.47 -26.36 -0.81
N TRP A 4 9.35 -25.35 -0.89
CA TRP A 4 9.10 -24.08 -0.23
C TRP A 4 8.09 -23.29 -1.08
N ALA A 5 7.10 -22.71 -0.41
CA ALA A 5 5.88 -22.17 -0.99
C ALA A 5 6.09 -21.44 -2.33
N ALA A 6 5.51 -21.98 -3.41
CA ALA A 6 5.26 -21.20 -4.59
C ALA A 6 4.40 -20.01 -4.15
N TYR A 7 4.96 -18.81 -4.21
CA TYR A 7 4.18 -17.58 -4.06
C TYR A 7 2.95 -17.72 -4.95
N PRO A 8 1.72 -17.52 -4.44
CA PRO A 8 0.56 -17.58 -5.30
C PRO A 8 0.81 -16.56 -6.42
N PRO A 9 0.81 -16.98 -7.71
CA PRO A 9 1.20 -16.10 -8.81
C PRO A 9 0.23 -14.93 -8.99
N ARG A 10 -0.87 -14.92 -8.22
CA ARG A 10 -1.94 -13.93 -8.23
C ARG A 10 -2.49 -13.79 -6.81
N PHE A 11 -2.80 -12.56 -6.45
CA PHE A 11 -3.57 -12.22 -5.27
C PHE A 11 -4.89 -11.61 -5.75
N GLU A 12 -6.01 -12.08 -5.22
CA GLU A 12 -7.34 -11.58 -5.55
C GLU A 12 -7.81 -10.62 -4.45
N VAL A 13 -8.40 -9.51 -4.88
CA VAL A 13 -8.91 -8.46 -4.01
C VAL A 13 -10.40 -8.34 -4.27
N ASP A 14 -11.21 -8.48 -3.23
CA ASP A 14 -12.66 -8.28 -3.37
C ASP A 14 -12.99 -6.79 -3.63
N ALA A 15 -14.22 -6.53 -4.08
CA ALA A 15 -14.65 -5.18 -4.42
C ALA A 15 -14.63 -4.22 -3.22
N VAL A 16 -14.82 -4.72 -1.99
CA VAL A 16 -14.81 -3.91 -0.77
C VAL A 16 -13.39 -3.46 -0.46
N MET A 17 -12.43 -4.37 -0.52
CA MET A 17 -11.00 -4.09 -0.36
C MET A 17 -10.50 -3.12 -1.44
N LEU A 18 -10.93 -3.28 -2.69
CA LEU A 18 -10.56 -2.37 -3.77
C LEU A 18 -11.15 -0.96 -3.57
N ALA A 19 -12.37 -0.86 -3.06
CA ALA A 19 -12.98 0.42 -2.70
C ALA A 19 -12.25 1.10 -1.52
N GLU A 20 -11.93 0.35 -0.45
CA GLU A 20 -11.12 0.85 0.67
C GLU A 20 -9.74 1.35 0.19
N TYR A 21 -9.06 0.56 -0.65
CA TYR A 21 -7.79 0.94 -1.25
C TYR A 21 -7.87 2.25 -2.04
N SER A 22 -8.95 2.42 -2.82
CA SER A 22 -9.18 3.62 -3.61
C SER A 22 -9.45 4.83 -2.71
N GLN A 23 -10.27 4.66 -1.68
CA GLN A 23 -10.59 5.71 -0.71
C GLN A 23 -9.34 6.25 0.00
N TYR A 24 -8.42 5.38 0.42
CA TYR A 24 -7.17 5.83 1.06
C TYR A 24 -6.30 6.68 0.13
N ARG A 25 -6.32 6.38 -1.18
CA ARG A 25 -5.59 7.18 -2.17
C ARG A 25 -6.26 8.53 -2.43
N GLU A 26 -7.58 8.58 -2.47
CA GLU A 26 -8.32 9.85 -2.54
C GLU A 26 -8.05 10.72 -1.31
N LEU A 27 -8.04 10.14 -0.10
CA LEU A 27 -7.67 10.85 1.14
C LEU A 27 -6.24 11.39 1.11
N ALA A 28 -5.34 10.73 0.38
CA ALA A 28 -3.98 11.19 0.15
C ALA A 28 -3.87 12.26 -0.95
N GLY A 29 -4.97 12.58 -1.66
CA GLY A 29 -4.97 13.46 -2.82
C GLY A 29 -4.48 12.80 -4.11
N LEU A 30 -4.28 11.48 -4.09
CA LEU A 30 -3.75 10.68 -5.20
C LEU A 30 -4.90 10.19 -6.10
N TYR A 31 -5.60 11.11 -6.75
CA TYR A 31 -6.77 10.78 -7.58
C TYR A 31 -6.40 10.03 -8.88
N ALA A 32 -5.23 10.33 -9.47
CA ALA A 32 -4.72 9.70 -10.69
C ALA A 32 -3.90 8.41 -10.41
N TRP A 33 -4.24 7.70 -9.33
CA TRP A 33 -3.44 6.56 -8.88
C TRP A 33 -3.54 5.36 -9.81
N GLN A 34 -4.64 5.21 -10.54
CA GLN A 34 -4.85 4.10 -11.46
C GLN A 34 -3.91 4.25 -12.67
N GLU A 35 -3.80 5.46 -13.19
CA GLU A 35 -2.84 5.82 -14.25
C GLU A 35 -1.41 5.65 -13.74
N THR A 36 -1.13 6.09 -12.52
CA THR A 36 0.18 5.93 -11.88
C THR A 36 0.55 4.45 -11.73
N ALA A 37 -0.39 3.61 -11.26
CA ALA A 37 -0.20 2.17 -11.14
C ALA A 37 0.02 1.49 -12.50
N ALA A 38 -0.79 1.84 -13.51
CA ALA A 38 -0.62 1.33 -14.87
C ALA A 38 0.74 1.73 -15.47
N ASN A 39 1.20 2.96 -15.21
CA ASN A 39 2.52 3.43 -15.63
C ASN A 39 3.64 2.64 -14.93
N ILE A 40 3.54 2.38 -13.62
CA ILE A 40 4.53 1.59 -12.87
C ILE A 40 4.67 0.18 -13.44
N LEU A 41 3.58 -0.44 -13.90
CA LEU A 41 3.64 -1.78 -14.53
C LEU A 41 4.47 -1.81 -15.81
N SER A 42 4.74 -0.65 -16.43
CA SER A 42 5.63 -0.54 -17.60
C SER A 42 7.10 -0.34 -17.24
N TRP A 43 7.42 -0.11 -15.95
CA TRP A 43 8.79 0.16 -15.51
C TRP A 43 9.61 -1.12 -15.45
N SER A 44 10.93 -0.99 -15.61
CA SER A 44 11.83 -2.12 -15.40
C SER A 44 11.87 -2.52 -13.92
N GLU A 45 12.08 -3.80 -13.65
CA GLU A 45 12.23 -4.34 -12.29
C GLU A 45 13.28 -3.56 -11.49
N ARG A 46 14.45 -3.31 -12.09
CA ARG A 46 15.51 -2.49 -11.48
C ARG A 46 15.03 -1.10 -11.04
N ARG A 47 14.14 -0.46 -11.81
CA ARG A 47 13.60 0.85 -11.43
C ARG A 47 12.66 0.73 -10.24
N ILE A 48 11.83 -0.31 -10.21
CA ILE A 48 10.92 -0.60 -9.11
C ILE A 48 11.72 -0.88 -7.83
N ASP A 49 12.76 -1.69 -7.91
CA ASP A 49 13.63 -2.03 -6.78
C ASP A 49 14.31 -0.80 -6.19
N LEU A 50 14.94 0.03 -7.03
CA LEU A 50 15.58 1.26 -6.59
C LEU A 50 14.58 2.23 -5.95
N LEU A 51 13.36 2.33 -6.50
CA LEU A 51 12.32 3.18 -5.92
C LEU A 51 11.89 2.65 -4.55
N ALA A 52 11.71 1.34 -4.41
CA ALA A 52 11.35 0.72 -3.14
C ALA A 52 12.44 0.92 -2.08
N GLU A 53 13.70 0.75 -2.45
CA GLU A 53 14.85 1.03 -1.57
C GLU A 53 14.87 2.50 -1.12
N ARG A 54 14.66 3.44 -2.04
CA ARG A 54 14.59 4.88 -1.71
C ARG A 54 13.42 5.20 -0.79
N ALA A 55 12.24 4.64 -1.06
CA ALA A 55 11.06 4.84 -0.25
C ALA A 55 11.27 4.33 1.19
N LEU A 56 11.78 3.10 1.33
CA LEU A 56 12.05 2.52 2.65
C LEU A 56 13.17 3.26 3.40
N GLY A 57 14.17 3.78 2.68
CA GLY A 57 15.23 4.60 3.26
C GLY A 57 14.81 6.01 3.65
N SER A 58 13.66 6.51 3.16
CA SER A 58 13.19 7.87 3.42
C SER A 58 12.23 7.99 4.61
N ILE A 59 11.88 6.88 5.26
CA ILE A 59 10.99 6.85 6.43
C ILE A 59 11.64 6.11 7.60
N GLU A 60 11.45 6.65 8.81
CA GLU A 60 11.87 5.96 10.03
C GLU A 60 10.81 4.91 10.43
N LEU A 61 11.25 3.66 10.56
CA LEU A 61 10.37 2.55 10.95
C LEU A 61 10.52 2.26 12.44
N THR A 62 9.42 2.41 13.17
CA THR A 62 9.33 2.04 14.59
C THR A 62 8.32 0.92 14.78
N ARG A 63 8.57 0.00 15.72
CA ARG A 63 7.61 -1.04 16.11
C ARG A 63 6.68 -0.49 17.19
N GLY A 64 5.38 -0.66 17.01
CA GLY A 64 4.35 -0.31 17.99
C GLY A 64 3.31 -1.41 18.16
N GLU A 65 2.35 -1.18 19.06
CA GLU A 65 1.19 -2.04 19.20
C GLU A 65 0.15 -1.69 18.12
N PRO A 66 -0.56 -2.68 17.54
CA PRO A 66 -1.57 -2.40 16.49
C PRO A 66 -2.63 -1.36 16.88
N LYS A 67 -2.98 -1.28 18.17
CA LYS A 67 -3.93 -0.30 18.71
C LYS A 67 -3.46 1.16 18.60
N ASP A 68 -2.15 1.38 18.47
CA ASP A 68 -1.55 2.71 18.43
C ASP A 68 -1.47 3.24 16.98
N TYR A 69 -1.72 2.39 15.97
CA TYR A 69 -1.72 2.77 14.57
C TYR A 69 -3.01 3.51 14.20
N LYS A 70 -2.89 4.84 14.09
CA LYS A 70 -4.01 5.73 13.73
C LYS A 70 -4.00 6.16 12.27
N GLN A 71 -2.94 5.84 11.52
CA GLN A 71 -2.73 6.29 10.16
C GLN A 71 -2.09 5.19 9.30
N ILE A 72 -2.38 5.24 8.00
CA ILE A 72 -1.71 4.47 6.96
C ILE A 72 -0.75 5.40 6.22
N ALA A 73 0.49 4.96 6.04
CA ALA A 73 1.46 5.61 5.17
C ALA A 73 1.33 5.07 3.74
N LEU A 74 1.09 5.96 2.76
CA LEU A 74 1.08 5.64 1.33
C LEU A 74 2.23 6.38 0.66
N TYR A 75 3.05 5.65 -0.09
CA TYR A 75 4.12 6.24 -0.90
C TYR A 75 3.59 6.64 -2.27
N ASP A 76 3.86 7.88 -2.66
CA ASP A 76 3.65 8.39 -4.00
C ASP A 76 4.93 8.25 -4.83
N PRO A 77 4.96 7.34 -5.81
CA PRO A 77 6.14 7.08 -6.64
C PRO A 77 6.37 8.14 -7.72
N GLU A 78 5.39 9.01 -8.02
CA GLU A 78 5.55 10.08 -9.00
C GLU A 78 6.33 11.26 -8.39
N PHE A 79 5.99 11.61 -7.14
CA PHE A 79 6.61 12.72 -6.41
C PHE A 79 7.63 12.27 -5.35
N GLU A 80 7.84 10.96 -5.21
CA GLU A 80 8.75 10.33 -4.24
C GLU A 80 8.52 10.80 -2.78
N GLN A 81 7.25 10.88 -2.37
CA GLN A 81 6.84 11.41 -1.06
C GLN A 81 5.85 10.50 -0.32
N TRP A 82 5.80 10.64 1.01
CA TRP A 82 4.88 9.88 1.87
C TRP A 82 3.64 10.70 2.22
N HIS A 83 2.47 10.07 2.12
CA HIS A 83 1.18 10.59 2.57
C HIS A 83 0.68 9.78 3.76
N PHE A 84 0.21 10.45 4.81
CA PHE A 84 -0.32 9.81 6.02
C PHE A 84 -1.81 10.06 6.14
N VAL A 85 -2.61 9.04 5.86
CA VAL A 85 -4.08 9.13 5.91
C VAL A 85 -4.62 8.49 7.17
N PRO A 86 -5.71 9.01 7.77
CA PRO A 86 -6.34 8.37 8.93
C PRO A 86 -6.72 6.91 8.64
N TYR A 87 -6.36 6.00 9.54
CA TYR A 87 -6.82 4.63 9.52
C TYR A 87 -8.16 4.55 10.23
N ALA A 88 -9.24 4.46 9.46
CA ALA A 88 -10.52 4.03 9.99
C ALA A 88 -10.44 2.52 10.16
N GLY A 89 -9.88 2.06 11.28
CA GLY A 89 -9.81 0.63 11.58
C GLY A 89 -11.16 -0.04 11.32
N ARG A 90 -11.17 -1.23 10.73
CA ARG A 90 -12.42 -1.98 10.51
C ARG A 90 -13.09 -2.18 11.86
N SER A 91 -14.13 -1.40 12.14
CA SER A 91 -14.98 -1.61 13.30
C SER A 91 -15.63 -2.97 13.10
N ASN A 92 -15.15 -3.96 13.85
CA ASN A 92 -15.68 -5.31 13.85
C ASN A 92 -17.03 -5.28 14.59
N THR A 93 -18.06 -4.69 13.97
CA THR A 93 -19.42 -4.78 14.48
C THR A 93 -19.93 -6.16 14.12
N ARG A 94 -19.57 -7.14 14.95
CA ARG A 94 -20.28 -8.41 15.03
C ARG A 94 -21.64 -8.06 15.62
N VAL A 95 -22.66 -7.96 14.77
CA VAL A 95 -24.05 -7.90 15.19
C VAL A 95 -24.37 -9.30 15.70
N GLU A 96 -24.55 -9.44 17.02
CA GLU A 96 -25.18 -10.61 17.65
C GLU A 96 -26.69 -10.65 17.33
#